data_AF-A0A967R483-F1
#
_entry.id   AF-A0A967R483-F1
#
_cell.length_a   1.000
_cell.length_b   1.000
_cell.length_c   1.000
_cell.angle_alpha   90.00
_cell.angle_beta   90.00
_cell.angle_gamma   90.00
#
_symmetry.space_group_name_H-M   'P 1'
#
loop_
_entity.id
_entity.type
_entity.pdbx_description
1 polymer ?
#
loop_
_entity_poly.entity_id
_entity_poly.type
_entity_poly.pdbx_seq_one_letter_code
_entity_poly.pdbx_strand_id
1 'polypeptide(L)' 'RAIAYRVHRGYPHEEVAISAGVQRMVESHASGVAFTMDTESGFDDVVFITATYGLGELLVQGAINPDEFYVYKPNLAS' A
#
# COMPACT_ATOMS: atom_id res chain seq x y z
N ARG A 1 2.32 2.83 -21.04
CA ARG A 1 1.51 3.45 -19.96
C ARG A 1 2.11 4.78 -19.45
N ALA A 2 3.38 4.82 -19.02
CA ALA A 2 3.99 6.04 -18.45
C ALA A 2 4.07 7.26 -19.41
N ILE A 3 4.46 7.07 -20.68
CA ILE A 3 4.53 8.17 -21.67
C ILE A 3 3.14 8.76 -21.93
N ALA A 4 2.14 7.90 -22.18
CA ALA A 4 0.75 8.33 -22.38
C ALA A 4 0.18 9.09 -21.17
N TYR A 5 0.49 8.66 -19.94
CA TYR A 5 0.11 9.38 -18.72
C TYR A 5 0.74 10.78 -18.66
N ARG A 6 2.03 10.91 -19.02
CA ARG A 6 2.72 12.21 -19.05
C ARG A 6 2.11 13.14 -20.08
N VAL A 7 1.87 12.65 -21.30
CA VAL A 7 1.20 13.43 -22.37
C VAL A 7 -0.19 13.90 -21.91
N HIS A 8 -0.98 13.01 -21.30
CA HIS A 8 -2.34 13.35 -20.85
C HIS A 8 -2.35 14.33 -19.67
N ARG A 9 -1.33 14.30 -18.81
CA ARG A 9 -1.16 15.24 -17.69
C ARG A 9 -0.39 16.52 -18.08
N GLY A 10 0.10 16.64 -19.32
CA GLY A 10 0.87 17.79 -19.79
C GLY A 10 2.30 17.88 -19.23
N TYR A 11 2.87 16.78 -18.73
CA TYR A 11 4.23 16.80 -18.18
C TYR A 11 5.29 16.78 -19.29
N PRO A 12 6.23 17.75 -19.32
CA PRO A 12 7.35 17.74 -20.26
C PRO A 12 8.18 16.47 -20.10
N HIS A 13 8.52 15.82 -21.20
CA HIS A 13 9.25 14.54 -21.16
C HIS A 13 10.67 14.68 -20.61
N GLU A 14 11.27 15.86 -20.78
CA GLU A 14 12.68 16.15 -20.51
C GLU A 14 12.95 16.50 -19.03
N GLU A 15 11.91 16.79 -18.25
CA GLU A 15 12.02 17.22 -16.85
C GLU A 15 11.75 16.08 -15.85
N VAL A 16 11.48 14.85 -16.32
CA VAL A 16 11.14 13.73 -15.45
C VAL A 16 12.38 12.87 -15.17
N ALA A 17 12.95 13.02 -13.97
CA ALA A 17 13.98 12.14 -13.45
C ALA A 17 13.39 10.93 -12.69
N ILE A 18 14.14 9.83 -12.62
CA ILE A 18 13.79 8.63 -11.84
C ILE A 18 14.96 8.34 -10.89
N SER A 19 14.64 8.03 -9.64
CA SER A 19 15.60 7.52 -8.65
C SER A 19 15.27 6.06 -8.33
N ALA A 20 16.30 5.24 -8.15
CA ALA A 20 16.16 3.84 -7.77
C ALA A 20 16.50 3.66 -6.28
N GLY A 21 15.50 3.24 -5.49
CA GLY A 21 15.71 2.85 -4.10
C GLY A 21 16.27 1.43 -4.01
N VAL A 22 17.41 1.24 -3.35
CA VAL A 22 17.96 -0.08 -3.03
C VAL A 22 17.64 -0.39 -1.58
N GLN A 23 16.71 -1.31 -1.35
CA GLN A 23 16.29 -1.75 -0.03
C GLN A 23 16.74 -3.19 0.20
N ARG A 24 17.22 -3.50 1.41
CA ARG A 24 17.53 -4.87 1.79
C ARG A 24 16.25 -5.69 1.90
N MET A 25 16.23 -6.87 1.28
CA MET A 25 15.11 -7.81 1.40
C MET A 25 15.00 -8.33 2.83
N VAL A 26 13.76 -8.43 3.32
CA VAL A 26 13.42 -8.99 4.63
C VAL A 26 12.79 -10.36 4.40
N GLU A 27 13.25 -11.37 5.13
CA GLU A 27 12.59 -12.67 5.18
C GLU A 27 11.36 -12.55 6.07
N SER A 28 10.17 -12.49 5.45
CA SER A 28 8.91 -12.27 6.16
C SER A 28 8.16 -13.58 6.35
N HIS A 29 7.84 -13.91 7.60
CA HIS A 29 6.86 -14.96 7.89
C HIS A 29 5.44 -14.54 7.49
N ALA A 30 5.13 -13.25 7.66
CA ALA A 30 3.90 -12.61 7.22
C ALA A 30 4.17 -11.19 6.73
N SER A 31 3.33 -10.70 5.84
CA SER A 31 3.41 -9.36 5.25
C SER A 31 2.01 -8.85 4.93
N GLY A 32 1.87 -7.54 4.72
CA GLY A 32 0.56 -6.91 4.62
C GLY A 32 0.59 -5.45 4.21
N VAL A 33 -0.59 -4.86 4.10
CA VAL A 33 -0.82 -3.42 3.86
C VAL A 33 -1.71 -2.89 4.97
N ALA A 34 -1.46 -1.66 5.40
CA ALA A 34 -2.30 -0.98 6.37
C ALA A 34 -2.74 0.38 5.85
N PHE A 35 -4.00 0.71 6.09
CA PHE A 35 -4.58 2.02 5.89
C PHE A 35 -4.97 2.60 7.25
N THR A 36 -4.63 3.86 7.49
CA THR A 36 -4.95 4.56 8.74
C THR A 36 -6.39 5.08 8.79
N MET A 37 -7.26 4.58 7.93
CA MET A 37 -8.69 4.86 7.87
C MET A 37 -9.35 3.73 7.09
N ASP A 38 -10.64 3.56 7.24
CA ASP A 38 -11.42 2.73 6.33
C ASP A 38 -11.52 3.43 4.95
N THR A 39 -11.02 2.76 3.92
CA THR A 39 -11.00 3.28 2.54
C THR A 39 -12.36 3.20 1.85
N GLU A 40 -13.30 2.38 2.34
CA GLU A 40 -14.65 2.26 1.76
C GLU A 40 -15.59 3.34 2.30
N SER A 41 -15.67 3.49 3.63
CA SER A 41 -16.57 4.46 4.26
C SER A 41 -15.94 5.83 4.52
N GLY A 42 -14.61 5.91 4.58
CA GLY A 42 -13.89 7.11 5.00
C GLY A 42 -13.76 7.28 6.52
N PHE A 43 -14.23 6.31 7.31
CA PHE A 43 -14.17 6.38 8.78
C PHE A 43 -12.72 6.36 9.28
N ASP A 44 -12.31 7.42 10.00
CA ASP A 44 -10.92 7.68 10.35
C ASP A 44 -10.52 7.20 11.75
N ASP A 45 -11.45 6.71 12.57
CA ASP A 45 -11.14 6.16 13.90
C ASP A 45 -10.66 4.70 13.87
N VAL A 46 -10.38 4.14 12.70
CA VAL A 46 -9.87 2.77 12.54
C VAL A 46 -8.57 2.71 11.77
N VAL A 47 -7.77 1.69 12.05
CA VAL A 47 -6.70 1.21 11.18
C VAL A 47 -7.18 -0.08 10.53
N PHE A 48 -7.25 -0.09 9.20
CA PHE A 48 -7.57 -1.28 8.42
C PHE A 48 -6.27 -1.96 8.00
N ILE A 49 -6.13 -3.26 8.28
CA ILE A 49 -4.91 -4.04 8.02
C ILE A 49 -5.29 -5.28 7.23
N THR A 50 -4.59 -5.53 6.12
CA THR A 50 -4.65 -6.79 5.39
C THR A 50 -3.32 -7.53 5.53
N ALA A 51 -3.35 -8.85 5.72
CA ALA A 51 -2.15 -9.64 5.93
C ALA A 51 -2.20 -11.02 5.24
N THR A 52 -1.03 -11.55 4.92
CA THR A 52 -0.84 -12.90 4.39
C THR A 52 0.48 -13.50 4.86
N TYR A 53 0.63 -14.82 4.73
CA TYR A 53 1.90 -15.49 4.96
C TYR A 53 2.88 -15.28 3.80
N GLY A 54 4.17 -15.16 4.12
CA GLY A 54 5.23 -14.97 3.13
C GLY A 54 5.42 -13.52 2.68
N LEU A 55 5.91 -13.33 1.45
CA LEU A 55 6.26 -12.03 0.89
C LEU A 55 5.04 -11.29 0.33
N GLY A 56 4.95 -9.99 0.57
CA GLY A 56 3.74 -9.19 0.31
C GLY A 56 3.49 -8.86 -1.16
N GLU A 57 4.34 -9.31 -2.07
CA GLU A 57 4.24 -9.00 -3.49
C GLU A 57 2.92 -9.52 -4.10
N LEU A 58 2.53 -10.75 -3.76
CA LEU A 58 1.27 -11.35 -4.22
C LEU A 58 0.03 -10.62 -3.67
N LEU A 59 0.15 -10.07 -2.46
CA LEU A 59 -0.90 -9.28 -1.82
C LEU A 59 -1.10 -7.94 -2.55
N VAL A 60 -0.01 -7.23 -2.87
CA VAL A 60 -0.06 -5.95 -3.60
C VAL A 60 -0.58 -6.12 -5.03
N GLN A 61 -0.36 -7.28 -5.65
CA GLN A 61 -0.90 -7.62 -6.96
C GLN A 61 -2.39 -7.99 -6.92
N GLY A 62 -3.01 -8.15 -5.74
CA GLY A 62 -4.39 -8.59 -5.58
C GLY A 62 -4.63 -10.04 -6.02
N ALA A 63 -3.58 -10.87 -6.05
CA ALA A 63 -3.64 -12.24 -6.57
C ALA A 63 -4.11 -13.26 -5.53
N ILE A 64 -4.24 -12.85 -4.27
CA ILE A 64 -4.61 -13.69 -3.13
C ILE A 64 -5.70 -13.01 -2.29
N ASN A 65 -6.45 -13.80 -1.53
CA ASN A 65 -7.39 -13.32 -0.53
C ASN A 65 -6.70 -13.22 0.84
N PRO A 66 -6.39 -12.01 1.36
CA PRO A 66 -5.70 -11.84 2.63
C PRO A 66 -6.67 -11.91 3.82
N ASP A 67 -6.12 -12.07 5.02
CA ASP A 67 -6.86 -11.85 6.26
C ASP A 67 -7.04 -10.34 6.48
N GLU A 68 -8.21 -9.95 7.01
CA GLU A 68 -8.60 -8.56 7.22
C GLU A 68 -8.84 -8.24 8.70
N PHE A 69 -8.31 -7.11 9.16
CA PHE A 69 -8.42 -6.68 10.56
C PHE A 69 -8.76 -5.18 10.64
N TYR A 70 -9.64 -4.84 11.60
CA TYR A 70 -9.94 -3.46 11.97
C TYR A 70 -9.49 -3.21 13.41
N VAL A 71 -8.67 -2.17 13.60
CA VAL A 71 -8.21 -1.74 14.92
C VAL A 71 -8.80 -0.38 15.24
N TYR A 72 -9.61 -0.30 16.28
CA TYR A 72 -10.24 0.95 16.72
C TYR A 72 -9.23 1.82 17.49
N LYS A 73 -8.88 2.97 16.93
CA LYS A 73 -7.81 3.85 17.44
C LYS A 73 -8.08 4.35 18.86
N PRO A 74 -9.31 4.77 19.24
CA PRO A 74 -9.54 5.27 20.60
C PRO A 74 -9.27 4.24 21.70
N ASN A 75 -9.34 2.93 21.41
CA ASN A 75 -8.98 1.88 22.38
C ASN A 75 -7.47 1.69 22.56
N LEU A 76 -6.62 2.33 21.74
CA LEU A 76 -5.16 2.25 21.83
C LEU A 76 -4.54 3.43 22.62
N ALA A 77 -5.31 4.48 22.88
CA ALA A 77 -4.83 5.70 23.54
C ALA A 77 -4.88 5.65 25.08
N SER A 78 -5.20 4.48 25.65
CA SER A 78 -5.32 4.22 27.10
C SER A 78 -4.02 3.80 27.74
#